data_AF-A0A399ZFT6-F1
#
_entry.id   AF-A0A399ZFT6-F1
#
_cell.length_a   1.000
_cell.length_b   1.000
_cell.length_c   1.000
_cell.angle_alpha   90.00
_cell.angle_beta   90.00
_cell.angle_gamma   90.00
#
_symmetry.space_group_name_H-M   'P 1'
#
loop_
_entity.id
_entity.type
_entity.pdbx_description
1 polymer ?
#
loop_
_entity_poly.entity_id
_entity_poly.type
_entity_poly.pdbx_seq_one_letter_code
_entity_poly.pdbx_strand_id
1 'polypeptide(L)'
;MLQVQGLTEIPPETKKVAQAAFPNGSLVMAIRDELGTVYIDEQFQDLFPGRGQPAVSPALLTLVIVLQFVEGLTNRQAANAVRGRIDWKYALGLEL
;
A
#
# COMPACT_ATOMS: atom_id res chain seq x y z
N MET A 1 -17.13 9.24 4.82
CA MET A 1 -16.26 10.43 4.76
C MET A 1 -14.83 9.99 4.53
N LEU A 2 -14.13 10.62 3.58
CA LEU A 2 -12.72 10.32 3.34
C LEU A 2 -11.84 10.94 4.44
N GLN A 3 -10.92 10.16 5.00
CA GLN A 3 -9.84 10.66 5.83
C GLN A 3 -8.55 10.52 5.03
N VAL A 4 -7.82 11.62 4.86
CA VAL A 4 -6.53 11.61 4.20
C VAL A 4 -5.54 10.88 5.11
N GLN A 5 -5.09 9.72 4.65
CA GLN A 5 -4.09 8.89 5.32
C GLN A 5 -2.91 8.62 4.37
N GLY A 6 -3.18 8.45 3.07
CA GLY A 6 -2.17 8.29 2.02
C GLY A 6 -1.15 7.18 2.27
N LEU A 7 -0.11 7.13 1.44
CA LEU A 7 1.07 6.33 1.75
C LEU A 7 1.98 7.12 2.71
N THR A 8 2.04 6.67 3.95
CA THR A 8 2.91 7.25 4.98
C THR A 8 4.38 6.91 4.78
N GLU A 9 5.28 7.54 5.52
CA GLU A 9 6.66 7.07 5.59
C GLU A 9 6.71 5.59 5.98
N ILE A 10 7.68 4.85 5.43
CA ILE A 10 7.85 3.43 5.73
C ILE A 10 8.38 3.31 7.16
N PRO A 11 7.69 2.60 8.08
CA PRO A 11 8.15 2.45 9.44
C PRO A 11 9.58 1.87 9.49
N PRO A 12 10.48 2.40 10.35
CA PRO A 12 11.89 1.99 10.35
C PRO A 12 12.10 0.49 10.52
N GLU A 13 11.27 -0.16 11.34
CA GLU A 13 11.33 -1.60 11.57
C GLU A 13 10.88 -2.38 10.32
N THR A 14 9.76 -2.01 9.70
CA THR A 14 9.30 -2.59 8.43
C THR A 14 10.38 -2.45 7.35
N LYS A 15 11.01 -1.27 7.23
CA LYS A 15 12.11 -1.03 6.28
C LYS A 15 13.30 -1.96 6.54
N LYS A 16 13.75 -2.06 7.78
CA LYS A 16 14.86 -2.92 8.18
C LYS A 16 14.59 -4.39 7.86
N VAL A 17 13.41 -4.90 8.22
CA VAL A 17 13.05 -6.31 8.00
C VAL A 17 12.85 -6.60 6.50
N ALA A 18 12.22 -5.69 5.76
CA ALA A 18 12.06 -5.84 4.31
C ALA A 18 13.40 -5.92 3.58
N GLN A 19 14.34 -5.02 3.91
CA GLN A 19 15.68 -5.02 3.31
C GLN A 19 16.49 -6.27 3.68
N ALA A 20 16.30 -6.80 4.89
CA ALA A 20 16.94 -8.06 5.29
C ALA A 20 16.34 -9.29 4.59
N ALA A 21 15.02 -9.31 4.40
CA ALA A 21 14.32 -10.40 3.72
C ALA A 21 14.50 -10.39 2.20
N PHE A 22 14.67 -9.21 1.61
CA PHE A 22 14.85 -8.97 0.18
C PHE A 22 16.15 -8.18 -0.07
N PRO A 23 17.33 -8.80 0.07
CA PRO A 23 18.62 -8.10 -0.06
C PRO A 23 18.86 -7.53 -1.47
N ASN A 24 18.23 -8.11 -2.49
CA ASN A 24 18.26 -7.61 -3.87
C ASN A 24 16.99 -6.82 -4.24
N GLY A 25 16.16 -6.47 -3.24
CA GLY A 25 14.83 -5.91 -3.43
C GLY A 25 13.80 -6.92 -3.96
N SER A 26 12.58 -6.44 -4.15
CA SER A 26 11.50 -7.12 -4.86
C SER A 26 10.83 -6.13 -5.81
N LEU A 27 10.09 -6.62 -6.82
CA LEU A 27 9.33 -5.74 -7.71
C LEU A 27 8.34 -4.86 -6.93
N VAL A 28 7.74 -5.40 -5.86
CA VAL A 28 6.82 -4.68 -4.99
C VAL A 28 7.52 -3.52 -4.26
N MET A 29 8.73 -3.75 -3.75
CA MET A 29 9.56 -2.70 -3.15
C MET A 29 10.01 -1.66 -4.18
N ALA A 30 10.43 -2.09 -5.37
CA ALA A 30 10.84 -1.19 -6.44
C ALA A 30 9.68 -0.29 -6.91
N ILE A 31 8.46 -0.86 -7.04
CA ILE A 31 7.25 -0.08 -7.33
C ILE A 31 7.06 1.02 -6.28
N ARG A 32 7.24 0.71 -5.00
CA ARG A 32 7.16 1.71 -3.93
C ARG A 32 8.22 2.79 -4.05
N ASP A 33 9.48 2.40 -4.26
CA ASP A 33 10.60 3.33 -4.25
C ASP A 33 10.62 4.23 -5.50
N GLU A 34 10.26 3.71 -6.68
CA GLU A 34 10.30 4.43 -7.96
C GLU A 34 9.01 5.21 -8.25
N LEU A 35 7.86 4.63 -7.94
CA LEU A 35 6.57 5.28 -8.22
C LEU A 35 6.08 6.11 -7.02
N GLY A 36 6.55 5.83 -5.80
CA GLY A 36 6.21 6.62 -4.62
C GLY A 36 4.71 6.72 -4.36
N THR A 37 4.23 7.93 -4.10
CA THR A 37 2.84 8.32 -3.88
C THR A 37 2.13 8.73 -5.18
N VAL A 38 2.17 7.90 -6.23
CA VAL A 38 1.39 8.17 -7.48
C VAL A 38 -0.07 8.47 -7.18
N TYR A 39 -0.60 7.78 -6.18
CA TYR A 39 -1.95 7.96 -5.68
C TYR A 39 -1.92 8.73 -4.36
N ILE A 40 -2.73 9.78 -4.28
CA ILE A 40 -3.02 10.52 -3.05
C ILE A 40 -4.53 10.57 -2.85
N ASP A 41 -4.98 10.59 -1.60
CA ASP A 41 -6.41 10.47 -1.29
C ASP A 41 -7.22 11.65 -1.86
N GLU A 42 -6.60 12.83 -1.99
CA GLU A 42 -7.14 14.03 -2.58
C GLU A 42 -7.69 13.82 -3.99
N GLN A 43 -7.04 12.97 -4.80
CA GLN A 43 -7.48 12.66 -6.17
C GLN A 43 -8.82 11.95 -6.23
N PHE A 44 -9.27 11.39 -5.11
CA PHE A 44 -10.51 10.61 -5.01
C PHE A 44 -11.60 11.32 -4.21
N GLN A 45 -11.37 12.53 -3.70
CA GLN A 45 -12.29 13.21 -2.78
C GLN A 45 -13.73 13.26 -3.29
N ASP A 46 -13.92 13.55 -4.58
CA ASP A 46 -15.24 13.68 -5.21
C ASP A 46 -16.02 12.35 -5.27
N LEU A 47 -15.36 11.21 -5.06
CA LEU A 47 -16.00 9.89 -5.01
C LEU A 47 -16.54 9.54 -3.62
N PHE A 48 -16.25 10.34 -2.60
CA PHE A 48 -16.64 10.07 -1.22
C PHE A 48 -17.61 11.12 -0.67
N PRO A 49 -18.69 10.71 0.03
CA PRO A 49 -19.57 11.66 0.68
C PRO A 49 -18.86 12.35 1.84
N GLY A 50 -19.13 13.64 2.02
CA GLY A 50 -18.60 14.44 3.14
C GLY A 50 -19.15 14.03 4.53
N ARG A 51 -20.05 13.05 4.62
CA ARG A 51 -20.61 12.52 5.87
C ARG A 51 -20.68 10.99 5.82
N GLY A 52 -20.83 10.35 6.98
CA GLY A 52 -20.90 8.89 7.13
C GLY A 52 -19.57 8.26 7.58
N GLN A 53 -19.51 6.93 7.59
CA GLN A 53 -18.37 6.16 8.10
C GLN A 53 -17.03 6.58 7.43
N PRO A 54 -15.93 6.66 8.20
CA PRO A 54 -14.59 6.83 7.63
C PRO A 54 -14.27 5.74 6.61
N ALA A 55 -13.79 6.13 5.44
CA ALA A 55 -13.30 5.20 4.43
C ALA A 55 -11.83 4.86 4.68
N VAL A 56 -11.42 3.67 4.23
CA VAL A 56 -10.00 3.34 4.05
C VAL A 56 -9.43 4.24 2.96
N SER A 57 -8.15 4.63 3.07
CA SER A 57 -7.44 5.40 2.06
C SER A 57 -7.62 4.78 0.65
N PRO A 58 -8.25 5.49 -0.31
CA PRO A 58 -8.34 5.05 -1.70
C PRO A 58 -6.96 5.01 -2.37
N ALA A 59 -5.99 5.84 -1.95
CA ALA A 59 -4.62 5.75 -2.47
C ALA A 59 -3.96 4.40 -2.12
N LEU A 60 -4.07 3.96 -0.86
CA LEU A 60 -3.57 2.66 -0.43
C LEU A 60 -4.29 1.51 -1.14
N LEU A 61 -5.62 1.57 -1.25
CA LEU A 61 -6.39 0.56 -1.97
C LEU A 61 -6.02 0.49 -3.45
N THR A 62 -5.73 1.63 -4.08
CA THR A 62 -5.30 1.66 -5.48
C THR A 62 -3.94 0.99 -5.66
N LEU A 63 -2.99 1.23 -4.75
CA LEU A 63 -1.71 0.51 -4.77
C LEU A 63 -1.90 -0.99 -4.58
N VAL A 64 -2.78 -1.44 -3.67
CA VAL A 64 -3.12 -2.86 -3.50
C VAL A 64 -3.64 -3.46 -4.81
N ILE A 65 -4.50 -2.74 -5.55
CA ILE A 65 -5.04 -3.21 -6.83
C ILE A 65 -3.93 -3.31 -7.89
N VAL A 66 -3.01 -2.35 -7.94
CA VAL A 66 -1.86 -2.41 -8.87
C VAL A 66 -0.97 -3.61 -8.55
N LEU A 67 -0.59 -3.80 -7.30
CA LEU A 67 0.24 -4.94 -6.88
C LEU A 67 -0.46 -6.28 -7.11
N GLN A 68 -1.77 -6.34 -6.83
CA GLN A 68 -2.60 -7.49 -7.14
C GLN A 68 -2.56 -7.83 -8.63
N PHE A 69 -2.71 -6.85 -9.51
CA PHE A 69 -2.65 -7.04 -10.96
C PHE A 69 -1.27 -7.49 -11.43
N VAL A 70 -0.21 -6.79 -10.99
CA VAL A 70 1.18 -7.08 -11.36
C VAL A 70 1.58 -8.52 -10.97
N GLU A 71 1.11 -9.00 -9.82
CA GLU A 71 1.42 -10.35 -9.33
C GLU A 71 0.38 -11.41 -9.72
N GLY A 72 -0.66 -11.04 -10.47
CA GLY A 72 -1.72 -11.98 -10.90
C GLY A 72 -2.51 -12.60 -9.76
N LEU A 73 -2.72 -11.86 -8.66
CA LEU A 73 -3.35 -12.37 -7.44
C LEU A 73 -4.88 -12.25 -7.49
N THR A 74 -5.57 -13.24 -6.92
CA THR A 74 -6.98 -13.10 -6.54
C THR A 74 -7.14 -12.11 -5.37
N ASN A 75 -8.35 -11.59 -5.16
CA ASN A 75 -8.65 -10.70 -4.03
C ASN A 75 -8.24 -11.32 -2.68
N ARG A 76 -8.45 -12.63 -2.50
CA ARG A 76 -8.08 -13.35 -1.28
C ARG A 76 -6.56 -13.44 -1.10
N GLN A 77 -5.84 -13.68 -2.20
CA GLN A 77 -4.37 -13.72 -2.16
C GLN A 77 -3.77 -12.34 -1.91
N ALA A 78 -4.30 -11.29 -2.53
CA ALA A 78 -3.88 -9.91 -2.24
C ALA A 78 -4.11 -9.55 -0.76
N ALA A 79 -5.28 -9.88 -0.21
CA ALA A 79 -5.56 -9.68 1.22
C ALA A 79 -4.59 -10.47 2.13
N ASN A 80 -4.20 -11.68 1.73
CA ASN A 80 -3.20 -12.46 2.45
C ASN A 80 -1.79 -11.89 2.30
N ALA A 81 -1.46 -11.31 1.14
CA ALA A 81 -0.19 -10.64 0.89
C ALA A 81 -0.03 -9.41 1.80
N VAL A 82 -1.05 -8.55 1.88
CA VAL A 82 -1.07 -7.41 2.81
C VAL A 82 -0.82 -7.86 4.26
N ARG A 83 -1.42 -8.98 4.68
CA ARG A 83 -1.27 -9.49 6.06
C ARG A 83 0.10 -10.10 6.35
N GLY A 84 0.63 -10.87 5.41
CA GLY A 84 1.73 -11.80 5.69
C GLY A 84 3.05 -11.49 5.00
N ARG A 85 3.08 -10.65 3.97
CA ARG A 85 4.29 -10.40 3.18
C ARG A 85 4.93 -9.06 3.56
N ILE A 86 6.22 -9.12 3.90
CA ILE A 86 6.96 -7.94 4.37
C ILE A 86 7.21 -6.91 3.25
N ASP A 87 7.39 -7.34 2.00
CA ASP A 87 7.50 -6.43 0.86
C ASP A 87 6.21 -5.67 0.58
N TRP A 88 5.04 -6.28 0.79
CA TRP A 88 3.74 -5.61 0.71
C TRP A 88 3.54 -4.59 1.84
N LYS A 89 3.91 -4.95 3.09
CA LYS A 89 3.90 -3.98 4.21
C LYS A 89 4.85 -2.81 3.95
N TYR A 90 6.04 -3.08 3.41
CA TYR A 90 6.98 -2.05 2.96
C TYR A 90 6.35 -1.12 1.92
N ALA A 91 5.75 -1.70 0.87
CA ALA A 91 5.16 -0.92 -0.21
C ALA A 91 3.98 -0.06 0.26
N LEU A 92 3.20 -0.53 1.22
CA LEU A 92 2.04 0.17 1.77
C LEU A 92 2.37 1.08 2.96
N GLY A 93 3.62 1.10 3.43
CA GLY A 93 4.02 1.88 4.61
C GLY A 93 3.39 1.38 5.92
N LEU A 94 3.08 0.08 6.02
CA LEU A 94 2.43 -0.52 7.17
C LEU A 94 3.42 -0.99 8.23
N GLU A 95 2.99 -0.94 9.49
CA GLU A 95 3.71 -1.54 10.61
C GLU A 95 3.68 -3.08 10.57
N LEU A 96 4.64 -3.69 11.26
CA LEU A 96 4.78 -5.15 11.39
C LEU A 96 3.66 -5.79 12.21
#